data_AF-A0A9Q6I1H0-F1
#
_entry.id   AF-A0A9Q6I1H0-F1
#
_cell.length_a   1.000
_cell.length_b   1.000
_cell.length_c   1.000
_cell.angle_alpha   90.00
_cell.angle_beta   90.00
_cell.angle_gamma   90.00
#
_symmetry.space_group_name_H-M   'P 1'
#
loop_
_entity.id
_entity.type
_entity.pdbx_description
1 polymer ?
#
loop_
_entity_poly.entity_id
_entity_poly.type
_entity_poly.pdbx_seq_one_letter_code
_entity_poly.pdbx_strand_id
1 'polypeptide(L)'
;MRWDGWIRGAWPPNRGFVISVKETLQPGTKLDRYGGWTENGVIRDTGTFLSPAGASFEGRALPDYTLKKPLSTCEVLKSYEVDAGPAIPWFGKAGMNKQYETADNVENLIRNGVLEKIMKNGIKAQVLLHDGFENDFIHKKNVIICPYCSGEVVFSVYGSKSFNSEDLEFKQFYSKKIRGVKEMTKGSGLYHYNDESISFFETQCDSGRHNLLIFSTFSEIQPARYISHLIGIFLKN
;
A
#
# COMPACT_ATOMS: atom_id res chain seq x y z
N MET A 1 -26.85 -30.35 -19.70
CA MET A 1 -27.54 -29.11 -20.08
C MET A 1 -26.47 -28.06 -20.31
N ARG A 2 -26.23 -27.66 -21.57
CA ARG A 2 -25.23 -26.64 -21.92
C ARG A 2 -25.92 -25.28 -21.80
N TRP A 3 -25.35 -24.40 -20.97
CA TRP A 3 -25.80 -23.02 -20.79
C TRP A 3 -24.98 -22.13 -21.75
N ASP A 4 -25.55 -21.80 -22.91
CA ASP A 4 -24.92 -21.07 -24.01
C ASP A 4 -25.42 -19.62 -24.17
N GLY A 5 -25.98 -19.03 -23.11
CA GLY A 5 -26.42 -17.63 -23.09
C GLY A 5 -25.39 -16.65 -22.51
N TRP A 6 -24.23 -16.48 -23.14
CA TRP A 6 -23.23 -15.51 -22.68
C TRP A 6 -23.28 -14.24 -23.53
N ILE A 7 -23.87 -13.17 -22.98
CA ILE A 7 -23.60 -11.81 -23.47
C ILE A 7 -22.12 -11.52 -23.16
N ARG A 8 -21.29 -11.39 -24.21
CA ARG A 8 -19.88 -11.01 -24.05
C ARG A 8 -19.79 -9.73 -23.22
N GLY A 9 -19.17 -9.81 -22.04
CA GLY A 9 -18.96 -8.67 -21.14
C GLY A 9 -19.93 -8.54 -19.96
N ALA A 10 -20.94 -9.39 -19.84
CA ALA A 10 -21.78 -9.43 -18.64
C ALA A 10 -21.02 -10.03 -17.43
N TRP A 11 -21.29 -9.52 -16.24
CA TRP A 11 -20.81 -10.10 -14.98
C TRP A 11 -21.49 -11.46 -14.70
N PRO A 12 -20.84 -12.38 -13.95
CA PRO A 12 -21.42 -13.65 -13.59
C PRO A 12 -22.72 -13.49 -12.79
N PRO A 13 -23.67 -14.43 -12.90
CA PRO A 13 -24.83 -14.49 -12.03
C PRO A 13 -24.42 -14.77 -10.58
N ASN A 14 -25.39 -14.73 -9.67
CA ASN A 14 -25.20 -15.04 -8.24
C ASN A 14 -24.02 -14.28 -7.61
N ARG A 15 -23.84 -13.01 -7.99
CA ARG A 15 -22.75 -12.16 -7.49
C ARG A 15 -21.35 -12.79 -7.72
N GLY A 16 -21.23 -13.68 -8.71
CA GLY A 16 -20.00 -14.41 -9.00
C GLY A 16 -19.71 -15.59 -8.09
N PHE A 17 -20.60 -16.01 -7.19
CA PHE A 17 -20.38 -17.17 -6.31
C PHE A 17 -20.89 -18.47 -6.92
N VAL A 18 -20.10 -19.55 -6.84
CA VAL A 18 -20.60 -20.92 -7.12
C VAL A 18 -21.68 -21.28 -6.10
N ILE A 19 -21.39 -21.01 -4.83
CA ILE A 19 -22.30 -21.04 -3.69
C ILE A 19 -21.85 -19.96 -2.72
N SER A 20 -22.78 -19.27 -2.07
CA SER A 20 -22.49 -18.28 -1.03
C SER A 20 -23.04 -18.76 0.32
N VAL A 21 -22.24 -18.57 1.37
CA VAL A 21 -22.61 -18.80 2.76
C VAL A 21 -22.16 -17.63 3.61
N LYS A 22 -22.82 -17.40 4.75
CA LYS A 22 -22.34 -16.42 5.72
C LYS A 22 -21.08 -16.92 6.43
N GLU A 23 -20.09 -16.04 6.55
CA GLU A 23 -18.85 -16.29 7.27
C GLU A 23 -18.44 -15.05 8.06
N THR A 24 -17.81 -15.26 9.22
CA THR A 24 -17.27 -14.16 10.02
C THR A 24 -15.76 -14.09 9.84
N LEU A 25 -15.30 -13.00 9.22
CA LEU A 25 -13.89 -12.66 9.16
C LEU A 25 -13.40 -12.32 10.57
N GLN A 26 -12.28 -12.90 10.99
CA GLN A 26 -11.70 -12.65 12.31
C GLN A 26 -10.59 -11.59 12.24
N PRO A 27 -10.35 -10.83 13.32
CA PRO A 27 -9.20 -9.94 13.40
C PRO A 27 -7.88 -10.64 13.04
N GLY A 28 -7.02 -9.96 12.29
CA GLY A 28 -5.78 -10.51 11.73
C GLY A 28 -5.95 -11.21 10.37
N THR A 29 -7.17 -11.42 9.89
CA THR A 29 -7.40 -11.99 8.55
C THR A 29 -6.90 -11.02 7.48
N LYS A 30 -6.07 -11.51 6.55
CA LYS A 30 -5.53 -10.70 5.46
C LYS A 30 -6.29 -10.94 4.18
N LEU A 31 -6.76 -9.85 3.59
CA LEU A 31 -7.55 -9.82 2.37
C LEU A 31 -6.87 -8.93 1.34
N ASP A 32 -7.15 -9.14 0.07
CA ASP A 32 -6.72 -8.22 -0.98
C ASP A 32 -7.77 -8.04 -2.07
N ARG A 33 -7.60 -6.97 -2.85
CA ARG A 33 -8.52 -6.57 -3.90
C ARG A 33 -7.79 -5.85 -5.02
N TYR A 34 -8.06 -6.27 -6.27
CA TYR A 34 -7.82 -5.45 -7.46
C TYR A 34 -8.96 -4.43 -7.57
N GLY A 35 -8.69 -3.18 -7.23
CA GLY A 35 -9.75 -2.21 -7.00
C GLY A 35 -9.23 -0.82 -6.68
N GLY A 36 -10.20 0.07 -6.51
CA GLY A 36 -9.97 1.48 -6.25
C GLY A 36 -9.32 2.26 -7.41
N TRP A 37 -9.16 3.55 -7.16
CA TRP A 37 -8.47 4.51 -8.01
C TRP A 37 -7.91 5.64 -7.15
N THR A 38 -7.00 6.43 -7.70
CA THR A 38 -6.54 7.67 -7.08
C THR A 38 -7.32 8.82 -7.69
N GLU A 39 -7.94 9.64 -6.84
CA GLU A 39 -8.64 10.86 -7.23
C GLU A 39 -8.09 12.01 -6.40
N ASN A 40 -7.50 13.01 -7.07
CA ASN A 40 -6.89 14.18 -6.41
C ASN A 40 -5.88 13.82 -5.30
N GLY A 41 -5.12 12.74 -5.52
CA GLY A 41 -4.14 12.24 -4.55
C GLY A 41 -4.72 11.34 -3.46
N VAL A 42 -6.04 11.20 -3.37
CA VAL A 42 -6.73 10.36 -2.38
C VAL A 42 -7.10 9.01 -2.98
N ILE A 43 -6.85 7.93 -2.25
CA ILE A 43 -7.26 6.58 -2.67
C ILE A 43 -8.76 6.38 -2.37
N ARG A 44 -9.54 6.08 -3.42
CA ARG A 44 -10.96 5.70 -3.33
C ARG A 44 -11.13 4.21 -3.62
N ASP A 45 -12.00 3.53 -2.88
CA ASP A 45 -12.40 2.14 -3.22
C ASP A 45 -13.82 1.84 -2.76
N THR A 46 -14.76 2.06 -3.68
CA THR A 46 -16.20 1.80 -3.48
C THR A 46 -16.59 0.33 -3.70
N GLY A 47 -15.62 -0.56 -3.88
CA GLY A 47 -15.88 -1.98 -4.07
C GLY A 47 -16.27 -2.73 -2.80
N THR A 48 -16.98 -3.84 -2.97
CA THR A 48 -17.43 -4.71 -1.86
C THR A 48 -16.85 -6.13 -1.92
N PHE A 49 -16.08 -6.47 -2.95
CA PHE A 49 -15.50 -7.81 -3.10
C PHE A 49 -14.02 -7.85 -2.71
N LEU A 50 -13.64 -8.78 -1.85
CA LEU A 50 -12.26 -9.08 -1.50
C LEU A 50 -11.97 -10.57 -1.73
N SER A 51 -10.69 -10.94 -1.74
CA SER A 51 -10.27 -12.34 -1.69
C SER A 51 -9.25 -12.53 -0.57
N PRO A 52 -8.97 -13.77 -0.12
CA PRO A 52 -7.81 -14.04 0.72
C PRO A 52 -6.54 -13.45 0.10
N ALA A 53 -5.71 -12.80 0.91
CA ALA A 53 -4.47 -12.18 0.44
C ALA A 53 -3.59 -13.20 -0.29
N GLY A 54 -3.14 -12.86 -1.51
CA GLY A 54 -2.33 -13.74 -2.34
C GLY A 54 -3.13 -14.69 -3.26
N ALA A 55 -4.47 -14.61 -3.26
CA ALA A 55 -5.27 -15.35 -4.23
C ALA A 55 -4.87 -14.99 -5.67
N SER A 56 -4.66 -16.01 -6.53
CA SER A 56 -4.26 -15.83 -7.93
C SER A 56 -5.27 -15.00 -8.73
N PHE A 57 -4.81 -14.28 -9.75
CA PHE A 57 -5.69 -13.50 -10.62
C PHE A 57 -6.67 -14.40 -11.37
N GLU A 58 -6.19 -15.53 -11.89
CA GLU A 58 -6.98 -16.54 -12.60
C GLU A 58 -8.08 -17.12 -11.72
N GLY A 59 -7.80 -17.32 -10.43
CA GLY A 59 -8.80 -17.89 -9.53
C GLY A 59 -9.85 -16.89 -9.06
N ARG A 60 -9.63 -15.58 -9.24
CA ARG A 60 -10.64 -14.53 -8.96
C ARG A 60 -11.66 -14.36 -10.06
N ALA A 61 -11.38 -14.90 -11.25
CA ALA A 61 -12.24 -14.76 -12.43
C ALA A 61 -12.68 -13.32 -12.73
N LEU A 62 -11.71 -12.39 -12.74
CA LEU A 62 -11.93 -10.99 -13.09
C LEU A 62 -11.58 -10.69 -14.56
N PRO A 63 -12.15 -9.64 -15.17
CA PRO A 63 -11.73 -9.18 -16.49
C PRO A 63 -10.26 -8.72 -16.51
N ASP A 64 -9.52 -8.96 -17.59
CA ASP A 64 -8.09 -8.61 -17.69
C ASP A 64 -7.79 -7.13 -17.43
N TYR A 65 -8.71 -6.21 -17.75
CA TYR A 65 -8.50 -4.78 -17.47
C TYR A 65 -8.35 -4.48 -15.97
N THR A 66 -8.79 -5.37 -15.08
CA THR A 66 -8.63 -5.21 -13.62
C THR A 66 -7.18 -5.38 -13.16
N LEU A 67 -6.31 -6.02 -13.94
CA LEU A 67 -4.86 -6.04 -13.68
C LEU A 67 -4.22 -4.65 -13.73
N LYS A 68 -4.86 -3.69 -14.41
CA LYS A 68 -4.41 -2.29 -14.44
C LYS A 68 -4.81 -1.52 -13.18
N LYS A 69 -5.68 -2.07 -12.33
CA LYS A 69 -6.09 -1.45 -11.07
C LYS A 69 -5.09 -1.77 -9.96
N PRO A 70 -4.97 -0.90 -8.95
CA PRO A 70 -4.16 -1.18 -7.78
C PRO A 70 -4.56 -2.50 -7.10
N LEU A 71 -3.57 -3.29 -6.70
CA LEU A 71 -3.78 -4.41 -5.79
C LEU A 71 -3.52 -3.92 -4.35
N SER A 72 -4.58 -3.81 -3.56
CA SER A 72 -4.51 -3.38 -2.17
C SER A 72 -4.67 -4.58 -1.25
N THR A 73 -3.82 -4.71 -0.22
CA THR A 73 -3.99 -5.68 0.86
C THR A 73 -4.52 -4.97 2.10
N CYS A 74 -5.50 -5.57 2.78
CA CYS A 74 -6.06 -5.08 4.03
C CYS A 74 -5.99 -6.17 5.11
N GLU A 75 -5.96 -5.74 6.37
CA GLU A 75 -6.10 -6.59 7.55
C GLU A 75 -7.44 -6.28 8.22
N VAL A 76 -8.13 -7.34 8.66
CA VAL A 76 -9.35 -7.21 9.46
C VAL A 76 -8.95 -6.83 10.89
N LEU A 77 -9.50 -5.72 11.39
CA LEU A 77 -9.25 -5.25 12.76
C LEU A 77 -10.38 -5.63 13.73
N LYS A 78 -11.60 -5.81 13.22
CA LYS A 78 -12.80 -6.16 13.98
C LYS A 78 -13.53 -7.30 13.28
N SER A 79 -14.10 -8.24 14.04
CA SER A 79 -14.90 -9.32 13.45
C SER A 79 -16.02 -8.74 12.57
N TYR A 80 -16.18 -9.28 11.37
CA TYR A 80 -17.12 -8.76 10.39
C TYR A 80 -17.75 -9.89 9.56
N GLU A 81 -19.07 -9.90 9.47
CA GLU A 81 -19.81 -10.90 8.71
C GLU A 81 -19.83 -10.55 7.21
N VAL A 82 -19.60 -11.56 6.37
CA VAL A 82 -19.56 -11.45 4.90
C VAL A 82 -20.30 -12.61 4.26
N ASP A 83 -20.69 -12.42 3.00
CA ASP A 83 -21.00 -13.56 2.12
C ASP A 83 -19.70 -14.11 1.55
N ALA A 84 -19.50 -15.42 1.65
CA ALA A 84 -18.26 -16.08 1.28
C ALA A 84 -18.51 -17.32 0.42
N GLY A 85 -17.57 -17.60 -0.50
CA GLY A 85 -17.62 -18.80 -1.31
C GLY A 85 -16.70 -18.76 -2.51
N PRO A 86 -16.63 -19.85 -3.29
CA PRO A 86 -15.78 -19.92 -4.48
C PRO A 86 -16.30 -19.00 -5.59
N ALA A 87 -15.40 -18.30 -6.28
CA ALA A 87 -15.73 -17.54 -7.48
C ALA A 87 -16.10 -18.48 -8.64
N ILE A 88 -17.14 -18.14 -9.41
CA ILE A 88 -17.52 -18.88 -10.63
C ILE A 88 -16.41 -18.71 -11.69
N PRO A 89 -16.03 -19.77 -12.42
CA PRO A 89 -15.22 -19.64 -13.63
C PRO A 89 -15.87 -18.67 -14.63
N TRP A 90 -15.22 -17.54 -14.91
CA TRP A 90 -15.76 -16.46 -15.74
C TRP A 90 -14.64 -15.70 -16.46
N PHE A 91 -14.99 -14.89 -17.47
CA PHE A 91 -14.02 -14.12 -18.30
C PHE A 91 -12.84 -14.95 -18.86
N GLY A 92 -13.07 -16.24 -19.14
CA GLY A 92 -12.01 -17.15 -19.61
C GLY A 92 -10.97 -17.53 -18.55
N LYS A 93 -11.28 -17.32 -17.27
CA LYS A 93 -10.43 -17.67 -16.13
C LYS A 93 -11.03 -18.83 -15.32
N ALA A 94 -10.16 -19.56 -14.63
CA ALA A 94 -10.52 -20.77 -13.91
C ALA A 94 -11.45 -20.55 -12.71
N GLY A 95 -11.40 -19.37 -12.07
CA GLY A 95 -12.20 -19.10 -10.87
C GLY A 95 -11.80 -19.99 -9.69
N MET A 96 -12.78 -20.29 -8.82
CA MET A 96 -12.67 -21.19 -7.67
C MET A 96 -11.84 -20.69 -6.48
N ASN A 97 -11.14 -19.57 -6.56
CA ASN A 97 -10.64 -18.95 -5.33
C ASN A 97 -11.83 -18.47 -4.49
N LYS A 98 -11.66 -18.52 -3.18
CA LYS A 98 -12.62 -17.94 -2.26
C LYS A 98 -12.69 -16.42 -2.48
N GLN A 99 -13.89 -15.89 -2.52
CA GLN A 99 -14.16 -14.45 -2.45
C GLN A 99 -15.06 -14.15 -1.27
N TYR A 100 -15.03 -12.90 -0.85
CA TYR A 100 -15.84 -12.33 0.21
C TYR A 100 -16.57 -11.11 -0.35
N GLU A 101 -17.88 -11.05 -0.14
CA GLU A 101 -18.68 -9.85 -0.37
C GLU A 101 -19.05 -9.22 0.98
N THR A 102 -18.66 -7.96 1.17
CA THR A 102 -18.97 -7.18 2.36
C THR A 102 -20.27 -6.40 2.17
N ALA A 103 -20.99 -6.15 3.27
CA ALA A 103 -22.24 -5.38 3.24
C ALA A 103 -22.00 -3.88 2.97
N ASP A 104 -20.82 -3.36 3.31
CA ASP A 104 -20.38 -1.99 3.02
C ASP A 104 -19.12 -2.01 2.14
N ASN A 105 -18.80 -0.89 1.49
CA ASN A 105 -17.62 -0.80 0.63
C ASN A 105 -16.31 -0.69 1.44
N VAL A 106 -15.21 -1.07 0.79
CA VAL A 106 -13.86 -1.09 1.40
C VAL A 106 -13.47 0.25 2.02
N GLU A 107 -13.75 1.37 1.35
CA GLU A 107 -13.44 2.71 1.87
C GLU A 107 -14.16 2.99 3.20
N ASN A 108 -15.46 2.70 3.29
CA ASN A 108 -16.23 2.86 4.51
C ASN A 108 -15.75 1.89 5.61
N LEU A 109 -15.42 0.66 5.27
CA LEU A 109 -14.88 -0.32 6.23
C LEU A 109 -13.53 0.11 6.80
N ILE A 110 -12.68 0.75 5.99
CA ILE A 110 -11.44 1.35 6.46
C ILE A 110 -11.74 2.53 7.39
N ARG A 111 -12.60 3.45 6.96
CA ARG A 111 -12.98 4.62 7.77
C ARG A 111 -13.58 4.25 9.13
N ASN A 112 -14.35 3.17 9.20
CA ASN A 112 -14.98 2.69 10.43
C ASN A 112 -14.05 1.79 11.28
N GLY A 113 -12.80 1.59 10.84
CA GLY A 113 -11.79 0.77 11.53
C GLY A 113 -12.16 -0.70 11.59
N VAL A 114 -12.90 -1.21 10.60
CA VAL A 114 -13.13 -2.66 10.40
C VAL A 114 -11.96 -3.26 9.63
N LEU A 115 -11.46 -2.54 8.62
CA LEU A 115 -10.28 -2.92 7.83
C LEU A 115 -9.18 -1.87 8.03
N GLU A 116 -7.93 -2.30 7.92
CA GLU A 116 -6.78 -1.39 7.74
C GLU A 116 -6.03 -1.78 6.47
N LYS A 117 -5.73 -0.81 5.60
CA LYS A 117 -4.88 -1.05 4.44
C LYS A 117 -3.44 -1.32 4.89
N ILE A 118 -2.92 -2.50 4.57
CA ILE A 118 -1.52 -2.85 4.81
C ILE A 118 -0.67 -2.11 3.79
N MET A 119 -0.03 -1.04 4.25
CA MET A 119 1.04 -0.40 3.49
C MET A 119 2.36 -1.10 3.74
N LYS A 120 2.97 -1.59 2.66
CA LYS A 120 4.30 -2.19 2.69
C LYS A 120 5.33 -1.12 2.35
N ASN A 121 6.43 -1.14 3.08
CA ASN A 121 7.61 -0.39 2.69
C ASN A 121 8.11 -0.94 1.34
N GLY A 122 8.33 -0.06 0.36
CA GLY A 122 8.81 -0.41 -0.96
C GLY A 122 10.25 -0.92 -0.99
N ILE A 123 11.00 -0.73 0.10
CA ILE A 123 12.34 -1.32 0.31
C ILE A 123 12.32 -2.39 1.40
N LYS A 124 13.15 -3.43 1.23
CA LYS A 124 13.31 -4.52 2.22
C LYS A 124 14.38 -4.24 3.26
N ALA A 125 15.34 -3.38 2.93
CA ALA A 125 16.45 -2.96 3.78
C ALA A 125 16.80 -1.51 3.45
N GLN A 126 17.51 -0.84 4.36
CA GLN A 126 18.02 0.51 4.10
C GLN A 126 18.98 0.51 2.91
N VAL A 127 19.02 1.61 2.17
CA VAL A 127 19.94 1.81 1.04
C VAL A 127 20.81 3.02 1.33
N LEU A 128 22.13 2.89 1.23
CA LEU A 128 23.05 4.02 1.38
C LEU A 128 22.87 4.99 0.21
N LEU A 129 22.55 6.25 0.51
CA LEU A 129 22.47 7.32 -0.48
C LEU A 129 23.79 8.10 -0.56
N HIS A 130 24.40 8.36 0.59
CA HIS A 130 25.64 9.12 0.71
C HIS A 130 26.41 8.75 1.98
N ASP A 131 27.74 8.68 1.87
CA ASP A 131 28.71 8.73 2.98
C ASP A 131 29.93 9.48 2.46
N GLY A 132 30.12 10.73 2.88
CA GLY A 132 31.23 11.53 2.38
C GLY A 132 31.29 12.95 2.94
N PHE A 133 32.35 13.65 2.53
CA PHE A 133 32.66 15.00 3.02
C PHE A 133 31.99 16.14 2.23
N GLU A 134 31.41 15.81 1.08
CA GLU A 134 30.80 16.77 0.19
C GLU A 134 29.37 17.08 0.65
N ASN A 135 28.97 18.35 0.65
CA ASN A 135 27.61 18.79 1.00
C ASN A 135 26.69 18.85 -0.22
N ASP A 136 27.27 18.84 -1.43
CA ASP A 136 26.54 18.94 -2.70
C ASP A 136 25.59 17.75 -2.93
N PHE A 137 25.81 16.64 -2.21
CA PHE A 137 24.91 15.48 -2.21
C PHE A 137 23.48 15.86 -1.83
N ILE A 138 23.29 16.92 -1.03
CA ILE A 138 21.96 17.38 -0.61
C ILE A 138 21.13 17.75 -1.84
N HIS A 139 21.74 18.37 -2.85
CA HIS A 139 21.11 18.76 -4.10
C HIS A 139 21.17 17.68 -5.19
N LYS A 140 21.96 16.62 -4.97
CA LYS A 140 22.08 15.52 -5.92
C LYS A 140 20.74 14.77 -6.02
N LYS A 141 20.28 14.61 -7.26
CA LYS A 141 19.10 13.79 -7.56
C LYS A 141 19.45 12.32 -7.39
N ASN A 142 18.60 11.62 -6.67
CA ASN A 142 18.56 10.17 -6.56
C ASN A 142 17.44 9.65 -7.46
N VAL A 143 17.71 8.54 -8.15
CA VAL A 143 16.75 7.85 -9.01
C VAL A 143 16.57 6.43 -8.49
N ILE A 144 15.32 6.04 -8.27
CA ILE A 144 14.94 4.67 -7.89
C ILE A 144 13.81 4.19 -8.77
N ILE A 145 13.63 2.87 -8.84
CA ILE A 145 12.50 2.26 -9.54
C ILE A 145 11.29 2.25 -8.61
N CYS A 146 10.17 2.77 -9.09
CA CYS A 146 8.89 2.72 -8.42
C CYS A 146 8.51 1.26 -8.13
N PRO A 147 8.33 0.87 -6.86
CA PRO A 147 8.04 -0.51 -6.50
C PRO A 147 6.64 -0.98 -6.92
N TYR A 148 5.82 -0.07 -7.48
CA TYR A 148 4.42 -0.32 -7.84
C TYR A 148 4.15 -0.35 -9.35
N CYS A 149 4.99 0.28 -10.19
CA CYS A 149 4.79 0.30 -11.64
C CYS A 149 6.06 0.23 -12.50
N SER A 150 7.23 0.04 -11.88
CA SER A 150 8.53 0.00 -12.56
C SER A 150 8.95 1.30 -13.26
N GLY A 151 8.20 2.38 -13.12
CA GLY A 151 8.60 3.72 -13.57
C GLY A 151 9.70 4.33 -12.69
N GLU A 152 10.37 5.38 -13.16
CA GLU A 152 11.39 6.07 -12.37
C GLU A 152 10.77 7.01 -11.31
N VAL A 153 11.47 7.14 -10.20
CA VAL A 153 11.14 8.06 -9.11
C VAL A 153 12.38 8.88 -8.82
N VAL A 154 12.25 10.20 -8.93
CA VAL A 154 13.34 11.14 -8.65
C VAL A 154 13.06 11.88 -7.35
N PHE A 155 14.09 11.97 -6.50
CA PHE A 155 14.04 12.69 -5.24
C PHE A 155 15.43 13.23 -4.86
N SER A 156 15.50 14.14 -3.90
CA SER A 156 16.74 14.65 -3.31
C SER A 156 16.57 14.83 -1.82
N VAL A 157 17.67 14.97 -1.07
CA VAL A 157 17.60 15.39 0.34
C VAL A 157 17.07 16.83 0.41
N TYR A 158 17.52 17.69 -0.50
CA TYR A 158 16.97 19.03 -0.69
C TYR A 158 15.48 18.96 -1.00
N GLY A 159 14.68 19.80 -0.32
CA GLY A 159 13.22 19.83 -0.45
C GLY A 159 12.48 18.82 0.42
N SER A 160 13.20 17.99 1.18
CA SER A 160 12.58 17.09 2.17
C SER A 160 12.06 17.88 3.38
N LYS A 161 10.98 17.38 3.97
CA LYS A 161 10.41 17.88 5.23
C LYS A 161 10.95 17.06 6.40
N SER A 162 11.06 17.68 7.57
CA SER A 162 11.40 16.96 8.80
C SER A 162 10.25 16.03 9.20
N PHE A 163 10.55 14.79 9.52
CA PHE A 163 9.52 13.86 10.03
C PHE A 163 8.91 14.35 11.34
N ASN A 164 9.74 14.97 12.20
CA ASN A 164 9.30 15.43 13.51
C ASN A 164 8.46 16.71 13.47
N SER A 165 8.41 17.42 12.33
CA SER A 165 7.50 18.58 12.15
C SER A 165 6.06 18.19 11.82
N GLU A 166 5.81 16.93 11.46
CA GLU A 166 4.45 16.44 11.18
C GLU A 166 3.66 16.17 12.46
N ASP A 167 2.34 15.99 12.31
CA ASP A 167 1.45 15.66 13.41
C ASP A 167 1.74 14.27 14.03
N LEU A 168 1.18 14.03 15.21
CA LEU A 168 1.43 12.79 15.95
C LEU A 168 0.85 11.56 15.25
N GLU A 169 -0.25 11.70 14.52
CA GLU A 169 -0.90 10.60 13.81
C GLU A 169 -0.01 10.11 12.67
N PHE A 170 0.48 11.03 11.83
CA PHE A 170 1.44 10.76 10.76
C PHE A 170 2.70 10.08 11.32
N LYS A 171 3.27 10.62 12.40
CA LYS A 171 4.49 10.08 13.00
C LYS A 171 4.30 8.69 13.59
N GLN A 172 3.22 8.46 14.32
CA GLN A 172 2.90 7.14 14.89
C GLN A 172 2.58 6.12 13.80
N PHE A 173 1.97 6.56 12.71
CA PHE A 173 1.60 5.70 11.59
C PHE A 173 2.84 5.19 10.85
N TYR A 174 3.75 6.07 10.42
CA TYR A 174 4.92 5.68 9.64
C TYR A 174 6.03 5.05 10.49
N SER A 175 6.18 5.42 11.77
CA SER A 175 7.17 4.79 12.66
C SER A 175 6.95 3.29 12.84
N LYS A 176 5.69 2.84 12.87
CA LYS A 176 5.35 1.40 12.92
C LYS A 176 5.65 0.65 11.62
N LYS A 177 5.76 1.37 10.49
CA LYS A 177 5.92 0.81 9.14
C LYS A 177 7.37 0.84 8.65
N ILE A 178 8.25 1.60 9.31
CA ILE A 178 9.69 1.67 9.03
C ILE A 178 10.47 1.01 10.17
N ARG A 179 11.02 -0.18 9.91
CA ARG A 179 11.84 -0.89 10.89
C ARG A 179 13.04 -0.03 11.29
N GLY A 180 13.21 0.20 12.60
CA GLY A 180 14.34 0.99 13.14
C GLY A 180 13.95 2.39 13.59
N VAL A 181 12.78 2.89 13.18
CA VAL A 181 12.24 4.15 13.69
C VAL A 181 11.68 3.94 15.10
N LYS A 182 12.12 4.78 16.05
CA LYS A 182 11.68 4.75 17.44
C LYS A 182 11.43 6.16 17.93
N GLU A 183 10.58 6.27 18.96
CA GLU A 183 10.42 7.51 19.70
C GLU A 183 11.62 7.69 20.64
N MET A 184 12.25 8.86 20.67
CA MET A 184 13.46 9.15 21.45
C MET A 184 13.23 8.89 22.94
N THR A 185 12.10 9.38 23.45
CA THR A 185 11.62 9.16 24.80
C THR A 185 10.13 8.87 24.71
N LYS A 186 9.64 7.87 25.45
CA LYS A 186 8.22 7.51 25.41
C LYS A 186 7.33 8.72 25.70
N GLY A 187 6.48 9.08 24.74
CA GLY A 187 5.57 10.22 24.82
C GLY A 187 6.15 11.58 24.42
N SER A 188 7.38 11.66 23.91
CA SER A 188 7.97 12.93 23.45
C SER A 188 7.41 13.41 22.12
N GLY A 189 6.84 12.52 21.31
CA GLY A 189 6.45 12.78 19.94
C GLY A 189 7.62 13.02 18.99
N LEU A 190 8.86 12.78 19.43
CA LEU A 190 10.09 12.93 18.65
C LEU A 190 10.63 11.56 18.27
N TYR A 191 10.85 11.34 16.98
CA TYR A 191 11.29 10.08 16.41
C TYR A 191 12.66 10.19 15.75
N HIS A 192 13.40 9.09 15.79
CA HIS A 192 14.73 8.94 15.21
C HIS A 192 14.88 7.55 14.57
N TYR A 193 15.82 7.40 13.65
CA TYR A 193 16.21 6.12 13.06
C TYR A 193 17.65 5.85 13.44
N ASN A 194 17.91 4.86 14.31
CA ASN A 194 19.28 4.58 14.79
C ASN A 194 20.06 5.84 15.21
N ASP A 195 19.39 6.75 15.92
CA ASP A 195 19.92 8.06 16.39
C ASP A 195 20.15 9.11 15.28
N GLU A 196 19.76 8.81 14.05
CA GLU A 196 19.74 9.76 12.94
C GLU A 196 18.39 10.50 12.83
N SER A 197 18.46 11.73 12.32
CA SER A 197 17.26 12.50 12.00
C SER A 197 16.54 11.89 10.80
N ILE A 198 15.21 11.97 10.79
CA ILE A 198 14.37 11.43 9.71
C ILE A 198 13.77 12.60 8.94
N SER A 199 13.88 12.52 7.62
CA SER A 199 13.24 13.42 6.68
C SER A 199 12.41 12.62 5.68
N PHE A 200 11.46 13.28 5.03
CA PHE A 200 10.72 12.68 3.94
C PHE A 200 10.52 13.65 2.77
N PHE A 201 10.49 13.09 1.56
CA PHE A 201 10.30 13.79 0.31
C PHE A 201 9.02 13.30 -0.37
N GLU A 202 8.20 14.23 -0.85
CA GLU A 202 6.98 13.91 -1.59
C GLU A 202 7.26 13.98 -3.09
N THR A 203 6.91 12.94 -3.84
CA THR A 203 7.18 12.87 -5.28
C THR A 203 6.14 12.05 -6.01
N GLN A 204 6.19 12.04 -7.33
CA GLN A 204 5.38 11.20 -8.19
C GLN A 204 6.30 10.41 -9.12
N CYS A 205 5.99 9.13 -9.36
CA CYS A 205 6.71 8.37 -10.39
C CYS A 205 6.44 8.96 -11.78
N ASP A 206 7.39 8.79 -12.70
CA ASP A 206 7.33 9.28 -14.09
C ASP A 206 6.09 8.81 -14.86
N SER A 207 5.53 7.66 -14.51
CA SER A 207 4.31 7.13 -15.12
C SER A 207 3.04 7.88 -14.71
N GLY A 208 3.14 8.81 -13.75
CA GLY A 208 2.03 9.61 -13.23
C GLY A 208 1.02 8.83 -12.38
N ARG A 209 1.24 7.54 -12.16
CA ARG A 209 0.27 6.64 -11.51
C ARG A 209 0.36 6.59 -9.99
N HIS A 210 1.50 6.95 -9.41
CA HIS A 210 1.77 6.79 -7.98
C HIS A 210 2.42 8.02 -7.39
N ASN A 211 1.74 8.63 -6.41
CA ASN A 211 2.31 9.60 -5.49
C ASN A 211 3.00 8.84 -4.35
N LEU A 212 4.20 9.28 -3.97
CA LEU A 212 5.08 8.56 -3.07
C LEU A 212 5.60 9.48 -1.97
N LEU A 213 5.79 8.89 -0.79
CA LEU A 213 6.60 9.44 0.29
C LEU A 213 7.90 8.64 0.38
N ILE A 214 9.01 9.35 0.26
CA ILE A 214 10.37 8.80 0.33
C ILE A 214 10.97 9.22 1.66
N PHE A 215 11.23 8.27 2.55
CA PHE A 215 11.81 8.53 3.86
C PHE A 215 13.31 8.27 3.82
N SER A 216 14.10 9.26 4.23
CA SER A 216 15.55 9.14 4.31
C SER A 216 16.07 9.70 5.64
N THR A 217 17.22 9.20 6.08
CA THR A 217 17.97 9.82 7.17
C THR A 217 18.88 10.92 6.66
N PHE A 218 19.24 11.83 7.55
CA PHE A 218 20.31 12.79 7.30
C PHE A 218 21.02 13.09 8.63
N SER A 219 22.32 12.78 8.68
CA SER A 219 23.14 13.04 9.86
C SER A 219 24.54 13.48 9.49
N GLU A 220 25.08 14.42 10.26
CA GLU A 220 26.50 14.75 10.28
C GLU A 220 27.17 13.91 11.37
N ILE A 221 28.03 12.96 10.98
CA ILE A 221 28.65 12.01 11.92
C ILE A 221 29.98 12.50 12.47
N GLN A 222 30.65 13.40 11.74
CA GLN A 222 31.87 14.12 12.11
C GLN A 222 31.84 15.47 11.39
N PRO A 223 32.61 16.49 11.83
CA PRO A 223 32.65 17.78 11.16
C PRO A 223 32.83 17.63 9.64
N ALA A 224 31.83 18.12 8.88
CA ALA A 224 31.75 18.05 7.43
C ALA A 224 31.70 16.62 6.82
N ARG A 225 31.38 15.56 7.57
CA ARG A 225 31.11 14.23 7.02
C ARG A 225 29.65 13.86 7.23
N TYR A 226 28.92 13.69 6.14
CA TYR A 226 27.50 13.43 6.14
C TYR A 226 27.19 12.00 5.71
N ILE A 227 26.17 11.41 6.34
CA ILE A 227 25.61 10.12 5.96
C ILE A 227 24.10 10.26 5.73
N SER A 228 23.60 9.55 4.73
CA SER A 228 22.17 9.50 4.42
C SER A 228 21.79 8.12 3.92
N HIS A 229 20.70 7.59 4.46
CA HIS A 229 20.13 6.32 4.05
C HIS A 229 18.69 6.51 3.59
N LEU A 230 18.29 5.85 2.52
CA LEU A 230 16.89 5.62 2.20
C LEU A 230 16.37 4.52 3.12
N ILE A 231 15.34 4.83 3.90
CA ILE A 231 14.76 3.93 4.91
C ILE A 231 13.31 3.56 4.65
N GLY A 232 12.60 4.31 3.80
CA GLY A 232 11.22 3.97 3.44
C GLY A 232 10.75 4.52 2.10
N ILE A 233 9.88 3.75 1.44
CA ILE A 233 9.10 4.19 0.28
C ILE A 233 7.66 3.76 0.50
N PHE A 234 6.72 4.71 0.50
CA PHE A 234 5.30 4.42 0.67
C PHE A 234 4.48 5.13 -0.39
N LEU A 235 3.33 4.55 -0.76
CA LEU A 235 2.30 5.31 -1.47
C LEU A 235 1.80 6.42 -0.55
N LYS A 236 1.70 7.62 -1.09
CA LYS A 236 1.04 8.74 -0.41
C LYS A 236 -0.47 8.50 -0.45
N ASN A 237 -1.11 8.56 0.71
CA ASN A 237 -2.57 8.43 0.88
C ASN A 237 -3.29 9.74 0.61
#